data_AF-A0A7S4R125-F1
#
_entry.id   AF-A0A7S4R125-F1
#
_cell.length_a   1.000
_cell.length_b   1.000
_cell.length_c   1.000
_cell.angle_alpha   90.00
_cell.angle_beta   90.00
_cell.angle_gamma   90.00
#
_symmetry.space_group_name_H-M   'P 1'
#
loop_
_entity.id
_entity.type
_entity.pdbx_description
1 polymer ?
#
loop_
_entity_poly.entity_id
_entity_poly.type
_entity_poly.pdbx_seq_one_letter_code
_entity_poly.pdbx_strand_id
1 'polypeptide(L)'
;DWADKSGIWRQKSYKVTSSRDKPDMAFGVRELDDGSVKRVIHAAAPLQARNYVVMEVRGNLVKGDRKEVAARFPSNLFKKTAQVIVGEPTLDFKKRTNEMVLKAKQEQSDAEFKAKQAEEIRKKLMEKRAKELEKAKKKAEKERKKQEKEIKKKMAAEKKAKEEADKKDEEKKEGETENKEDEPMEKKEEAEKEEKEEEEEEEEEE
;
A
#
# COMPACT_ATOMS: atom_id res chain seq x y z
N ASP A 1 29.78 23.63 9.80
CA ASP A 1 30.37 24.78 10.51
C ASP A 1 31.76 25.18 10.02
N TRP A 2 32.79 24.31 10.00
CA TRP A 2 34.09 24.73 9.42
C TRP A 2 33.96 25.20 7.96
N ALA A 3 33.30 24.40 7.10
CA ALA A 3 33.11 24.74 5.70
C ALA A 3 32.34 26.06 5.53
N ASP A 4 31.26 26.27 6.28
CA ASP A 4 30.48 27.52 6.26
C ASP A 4 31.32 28.73 6.70
N LYS A 5 32.16 28.58 7.74
CA LYS A 5 33.04 29.65 8.25
C LYS A 5 34.27 29.91 7.39
N SER A 6 34.67 28.95 6.57
CA SER A 6 35.82 29.05 5.67
C SER A 6 35.55 29.86 4.39
N GLY A 7 34.34 30.44 4.26
CA GLY A 7 33.95 31.24 3.10
C GLY A 7 33.48 30.41 1.91
N ILE A 8 33.30 29.09 2.08
CA ILE A 8 32.74 28.23 1.05
C ILE A 8 31.23 28.49 1.02
N TRP A 9 30.78 29.11 -0.07
CA TRP A 9 29.37 29.40 -0.27
C TRP A 9 28.59 28.14 -0.66
N ARG A 10 27.47 27.90 0.00
CA ARG A 10 26.60 26.76 -0.29
C ARG A 10 25.58 27.14 -1.37
N GLN A 11 25.60 26.45 -2.50
CA GLN A 11 24.71 26.77 -3.63
C GLN A 11 23.23 26.41 -3.40
N LYS A 12 22.93 25.44 -2.52
CA LYS A 12 21.57 25.01 -2.18
C LYS A 12 21.39 25.00 -0.66
N SER A 13 20.17 25.30 -0.20
CA SER A 13 19.83 25.23 1.23
C SER A 13 19.96 23.79 1.76
N TYR A 14 20.08 23.65 3.09
CA TYR A 14 20.11 22.34 3.75
C TYR A 14 18.87 21.54 3.34
N LYS A 15 19.08 20.31 2.84
CA LYS A 15 17.98 19.36 2.68
C LYS A 15 17.38 19.09 4.07
N VAL A 16 16.06 19.19 4.18
CA VAL A 16 15.30 19.01 5.43
C VAL A 16 15.58 17.65 6.09
N THR A 17 16.02 16.66 5.31
CA THR A 17 16.35 15.29 5.75
C THR A 17 17.80 15.09 6.23
N SER A 18 18.62 16.14 6.27
CA SER A 18 20.02 16.06 6.72
C SER A 18 20.11 15.75 8.23
N SER A 19 20.99 14.82 8.61
CA SER A 19 21.31 14.55 10.02
C SER A 19 21.89 15.80 10.69
N ARG A 20 21.45 16.10 11.91
CA ARG A 20 22.05 17.19 12.73
C ARG A 20 23.41 16.82 13.30
N ASP A 21 23.70 15.52 13.38
CA ASP A 21 24.97 14.99 13.91
C ASP A 21 26.03 14.85 12.80
N LYS A 22 25.60 14.47 11.60
CA LYS A 22 26.43 14.36 10.40
C LYS A 22 25.79 15.21 9.31
N PRO A 23 25.92 16.56 9.39
CA PRO A 23 25.29 17.45 8.42
C PRO A 23 25.79 17.11 7.02
N ASP A 24 24.86 17.13 6.08
CA ASP A 24 25.20 16.95 4.68
C ASP A 24 26.11 18.09 4.22
N MET A 25 27.23 17.71 3.62
CA MET A 25 28.27 18.61 3.16
C MET A 25 28.05 19.02 1.71
N ALA A 26 26.78 19.08 1.25
CA ALA A 26 26.35 19.55 -0.07
C ALA A 26 26.68 21.04 -0.34
N PHE A 27 27.96 21.37 -0.45
CA PHE A 27 28.47 22.68 -0.85
C PHE A 27 28.62 22.81 -2.37
N GLY A 28 28.39 21.72 -3.11
CA GLY A 28 28.64 21.67 -4.55
C GLY A 28 30.11 21.41 -4.86
N VAL A 29 30.90 21.04 -3.85
CA VAL A 29 32.31 20.67 -3.98
C VAL A 29 32.37 19.17 -3.81
N ARG A 30 32.64 18.45 -4.89
CA ARG A 30 32.56 16.98 -4.94
C ARG A 30 33.28 16.31 -3.77
N GLU A 31 34.48 16.79 -3.43
CA GLU A 31 35.33 16.20 -2.39
C GLU A 31 34.82 16.46 -0.95
N LEU A 32 34.00 17.50 -0.75
CA LEU A 32 33.29 17.76 0.50
C LEU A 32 31.99 16.96 0.54
N ASP A 33 31.23 16.99 -0.56
CA ASP A 33 29.92 16.38 -0.71
C ASP A 33 29.98 14.84 -0.61
N ASP A 34 31.03 14.20 -1.14
CA ASP A 34 31.22 12.74 -1.12
C ASP A 34 31.94 12.23 0.15
N GLY A 35 32.32 13.14 1.06
CA GLY A 35 33.04 12.82 2.29
C GLY A 35 34.52 12.41 2.10
N SER A 36 35.10 12.57 0.91
CA SER A 36 36.51 12.28 0.64
C SER A 36 37.44 13.10 1.52
N VAL A 37 37.19 14.41 1.69
CA VAL A 37 37.95 15.26 2.61
C VAL A 37 37.87 14.74 4.05
N LYS A 38 36.69 14.32 4.51
CA LYS A 38 36.51 13.74 5.84
C LYS A 38 37.35 12.47 6.01
N ARG A 39 37.40 11.59 5.00
CA ARG A 39 38.24 10.37 5.00
C ARG A 39 39.72 10.71 5.11
N VAL A 40 40.21 11.67 4.32
CA VAL A 40 41.61 12.11 4.36
C VAL A 40 41.96 12.73 5.71
N ILE A 41 41.11 13.61 6.26
CA ILE A 41 41.32 14.20 7.58
C ILE A 41 41.40 13.11 8.66
N HIS A 42 40.51 12.13 8.66
CA HIS A 42 40.56 11.04 9.63
C HIS A 42 41.78 10.13 9.47
N ALA A 43 42.34 10.01 8.27
CA ALA A 43 43.57 9.26 8.05
C ALA A 43 44.82 10.05 8.51
N ALA A 44 44.83 11.36 8.30
CA ALA A 44 45.94 12.23 8.66
C ALA A 44 45.95 12.64 10.15
N ALA A 45 44.79 12.76 10.79
CA ALA A 45 44.65 13.25 12.16
C ALA A 45 45.52 12.50 13.19
N PRO A 46 45.63 11.16 13.17
CA PRO A 46 46.48 10.43 14.12
C PRO A 46 47.99 10.66 13.92
N LEU A 47 48.42 11.15 12.75
CA LEU A 47 49.84 11.40 12.45
C LEU A 47 50.34 12.67 13.13
N GLN A 48 49.44 13.60 13.48
CA GLN A 48 49.77 14.83 14.17
C GLN A 48 49.46 14.67 15.65
N ALA A 49 50.47 14.74 16.51
CA ALA A 49 50.34 14.70 17.97
C ALA A 49 49.71 15.99 18.54
N ARG A 50 48.48 16.31 18.11
CA ARG A 50 47.69 17.47 18.53
C ARG A 50 46.43 17.00 19.25
N ASN A 51 45.89 17.85 20.10
CA ASN A 51 44.60 17.59 20.73
C ASN A 51 43.50 17.55 19.66
N TYR A 52 42.75 16.44 19.61
CA TYR A 52 41.70 16.22 18.63
C TYR A 52 40.36 15.95 19.33
N VAL A 53 39.31 16.62 18.87
CA VAL A 53 37.95 16.47 19.42
C VAL A 53 37.04 15.92 18.32
N VAL A 54 36.43 14.77 18.57
CA VAL A 54 35.43 14.16 17.67
C VAL A 54 34.04 14.47 18.18
N MET A 55 33.40 15.47 17.57
CA MET A 55 32.05 15.91 17.91
C MET A 55 30.99 15.10 17.13
N GLU A 56 30.88 13.79 17.41
CA GLU A 56 29.80 12.95 16.88
C GLU A 56 28.93 12.40 18.04
N VAL A 57 27.65 12.72 18.06
CA VAL A 57 26.69 12.28 19.08
C VAL A 57 26.45 10.77 18.99
N ARG A 58 26.03 10.26 17.82
CA ARG A 58 25.72 8.82 17.67
C ARG A 58 26.98 7.98 17.85
N GLY A 59 28.07 8.37 17.19
CA GLY A 59 29.34 7.63 17.22
C GLY A 59 29.94 7.56 18.63
N ASN A 60 29.74 8.58 19.47
CA ASN A 60 30.22 8.58 20.84
C ASN A 60 29.30 7.79 21.80
N LEU A 61 27.99 7.71 21.53
CA LEU A 61 27.03 6.95 22.32
C LEU A 61 27.10 5.44 22.05
N VAL A 62 27.32 5.04 20.80
CA VAL A 62 27.40 3.62 20.41
C VAL A 62 28.80 3.05 20.71
N LYS A 63 28.85 1.99 21.54
CA LYS A 63 30.13 1.39 21.99
C LYS A 63 31.00 0.88 20.83
N GLY A 64 30.39 0.31 19.79
CA GLY A 64 31.09 -0.21 18.61
C GLY A 64 31.79 0.91 17.86
N ASP A 65 31.01 1.88 17.38
CA ASP A 65 31.49 3.07 16.66
C ASP A 65 32.60 3.80 17.44
N ARG A 66 32.44 3.97 18.76
CA ARG A 66 33.45 4.61 19.61
C ARG A 66 34.78 3.84 19.62
N LYS A 67 34.74 2.51 19.66
CA LYS A 67 35.96 1.68 19.59
C LYS A 67 36.65 1.85 18.25
N GLU A 68 35.90 1.87 17.15
CA GLU A 68 36.45 2.05 15.81
C GLU A 68 37.14 3.39 15.63
N VAL A 69 36.51 4.47 16.11
CA VAL A 69 37.12 5.81 16.06
C VAL A 69 38.36 5.88 16.95
N ALA A 70 38.29 5.35 18.18
CA ALA A 70 39.41 5.35 19.12
C ALA A 70 40.57 4.44 18.67
N ALA A 71 40.31 3.40 17.87
CA ALA A 71 41.34 2.51 17.34
C ALA A 71 42.29 3.24 16.37
N ARG A 72 41.83 4.30 15.70
CA ARG A 72 42.64 5.09 14.77
C ARG A 72 43.73 5.90 15.46
N PHE A 73 43.51 6.26 16.72
CA PHE A 73 44.47 7.02 17.52
C PHE A 73 45.29 6.06 18.37
N PRO A 74 46.61 5.91 18.17
CA PRO A 74 47.38 4.94 18.92
C PRO A 74 47.65 5.44 20.35
N SER A 75 47.57 4.53 21.33
CA SER A 75 47.62 4.88 22.76
C SER A 75 48.99 5.38 23.23
N ASN A 76 50.04 5.18 22.43
CA ASN A 76 51.39 5.67 22.70
C ASN A 76 51.53 7.18 22.46
N LEU A 77 50.72 7.76 21.58
CA LEU A 77 50.76 9.18 21.22
C LEU A 77 49.57 9.96 21.80
N PHE A 78 48.44 9.30 22.06
CA PHE A 78 47.20 9.96 22.47
C PHE A 78 46.59 9.34 23.72
N LYS A 79 46.19 10.22 24.65
CA LYS A 79 45.29 9.86 25.75
C LYS A 79 43.85 9.87 25.24
N LYS A 80 43.24 8.69 25.14
CA LYS A 80 41.85 8.54 24.66
C LYS A 80 40.88 8.71 25.83
N THR A 81 40.11 9.79 25.81
CA THR A 81 39.08 10.06 26.82
C THR A 81 37.74 10.26 26.11
N ALA A 82 36.71 9.52 26.52
CA ALA A 82 35.35 9.71 26.04
C ALA A 82 34.54 10.40 27.13
N GLN A 83 34.17 11.66 26.90
CA GLN A 83 33.23 12.38 27.75
C GLN A 83 31.87 12.37 27.07
N VAL A 84 30.89 11.75 27.72
CA VAL A 84 29.50 11.78 27.28
C VAL A 84 28.75 12.67 28.25
N ILE A 85 28.50 13.92 27.85
CA ILE A 85 27.74 14.88 28.64
C ILE A 85 26.27 14.67 28.29
N VAL A 86 25.57 13.86 29.10
CA VAL A 86 24.11 13.76 29.03
C VAL A 86 23.55 14.75 30.04
N GLY A 87 23.17 15.93 29.55
CA GLY A 87 22.39 16.88 30.36
C GLY A 87 20.93 16.47 30.41
N GLU A 88 20.23 16.82 31.49
CA GLU A 88 18.78 16.80 31.45
C GLU A 88 18.29 17.81 30.40
N PRO A 89 17.45 17.40 29.45
CA PRO A 89 16.84 18.36 28.52
C PRO A 89 15.98 19.36 29.31
N THR A 90 15.85 20.57 28.79
CA THR A 90 15.00 21.61 29.40
C THR A 90 13.56 21.10 29.58
N LEU A 91 12.88 21.58 30.61
CA LEU A 91 11.49 21.16 30.91
C LEU A 91 10.57 21.35 29.70
N ASP A 92 10.77 22.42 28.94
CA ASP A 92 9.98 22.70 27.73
C ASP A 92 10.21 21.67 26.62
N PHE A 93 11.47 21.25 26.42
CA PHE A 93 11.78 20.19 25.45
C PHE A 93 11.17 18.85 25.87
N LYS A 94 11.22 18.52 27.17
CA LYS A 94 10.60 17.31 27.72
C LYS A 94 9.08 17.32 27.47
N LYS A 95 8.40 18.42 27.81
CA LYS A 95 6.95 18.57 27.60
C LYS A 95 6.57 18.40 26.13
N ARG A 96 7.22 19.14 25.23
CA ARG A 96 6.97 19.05 23.79
C ARG A 96 7.20 17.64 23.23
N THR A 97 8.28 16.99 23.65
CA THR A 97 8.58 15.62 23.19
C THR A 97 7.54 14.63 23.70
N ASN A 98 7.12 14.74 24.96
CA ASN A 98 6.09 13.89 25.55
C ASN A 98 4.74 14.10 24.84
N GLU A 99 4.35 15.34 24.54
CA GLU A 99 3.14 15.66 23.78
C GLU A 99 3.16 15.03 22.39
N MET A 100 4.27 15.15 21.66
CA MET A 100 4.42 14.52 20.33
C MET A 100 4.32 12.99 20.42
N VAL A 101 4.95 12.37 21.42
CA VAL A 101 4.89 10.92 21.62
C VAL A 101 3.49 10.47 22.00
N LEU A 102 2.79 11.21 22.87
CA LEU A 102 1.41 10.92 23.25
C LEU A 102 0.48 11.02 22.04
N LYS A 103 0.61 12.08 21.23
CA LYS A 103 -0.16 12.25 20.00
C LYS A 103 0.08 11.09 19.02
N ALA A 104 1.34 10.72 18.76
CA ALA A 104 1.65 9.60 17.88
C ALA A 104 1.08 8.27 18.37
N LYS A 105 1.10 8.01 19.69
CA LYS A 105 0.49 6.81 20.29
C LYS A 105 -1.03 6.83 20.17
N GLN A 106 -1.65 7.99 20.37
CA GLN A 106 -3.09 8.14 20.23
C GLN A 106 -3.52 7.88 18.79
N GLU A 107 -2.84 8.47 17.80
CA GLU A 107 -3.10 8.25 16.38
C GLU A 107 -2.95 6.78 15.98
N GLN A 108 -1.92 6.09 16.48
CA GLN A 108 -1.75 4.64 16.25
C GLN A 108 -2.89 3.82 16.87
N SER A 109 -3.27 4.12 18.11
CA SER A 109 -4.37 3.43 18.79
C SER A 109 -5.71 3.67 18.07
N ASP A 110 -5.97 4.90 17.65
CA ASP A 110 -7.21 5.27 16.95
C ASP A 110 -7.26 4.62 15.56
N ALA A 111 -6.13 4.56 14.84
CA ALA A 111 -6.03 3.86 13.56
C ALA A 111 -6.27 2.35 13.71
N GLU A 112 -5.67 1.71 14.71
CA GLU A 112 -5.90 0.29 15.01
C GLU A 112 -7.36 0.02 15.39
N PHE A 113 -7.97 0.92 16.16
CA PHE A 113 -9.37 0.80 16.56
C PHE A 113 -10.32 0.95 15.38
N LYS A 114 -10.10 1.95 14.51
CA LYS A 114 -10.86 2.14 13.27
C LYS A 114 -10.71 0.94 12.32
N ALA A 115 -9.51 0.39 12.19
CA ALA A 115 -9.27 -0.81 11.40
C ALA A 115 -10.07 -2.02 11.92
N LYS A 116 -10.08 -2.25 13.24
CA LYS A 116 -10.89 -3.31 13.87
C LYS A 116 -12.39 -3.12 13.66
N GLN A 117 -12.90 -1.90 13.78
CA GLN A 117 -14.30 -1.61 13.50
C GLN A 117 -14.67 -1.89 12.04
N ALA A 118 -13.84 -1.45 11.10
CA ALA A 118 -14.04 -1.68 9.67
C ALA A 118 -14.03 -3.19 9.34
N GLU A 119 -13.14 -3.96 9.95
CA GLU A 119 -13.11 -5.43 9.81
C GLU A 119 -14.38 -6.09 10.36
N GLU A 120 -14.88 -5.63 11.52
CA GLU A 120 -16.12 -6.17 12.10
C GLU A 120 -17.34 -5.87 11.23
N ILE A 121 -17.45 -4.63 10.72
CA ILE A 121 -18.52 -4.23 9.79
C ILE A 121 -18.43 -5.06 8.50
N ARG A 122 -17.24 -5.20 7.93
CA ARG A 122 -17.00 -6.02 6.73
C ARG A 122 -17.39 -7.47 6.94
N LYS A 123 -17.04 -8.06 8.09
CA LYS A 123 -17.42 -9.43 8.44
C LYS A 123 -18.94 -9.59 8.53
N LYS A 124 -19.63 -8.67 9.21
CA LYS A 124 -21.10 -8.67 9.30
C LYS A 124 -21.76 -8.55 7.92
N LEU A 125 -21.21 -7.70 7.03
CA LEU A 125 -21.74 -7.53 5.66
C LEU A 125 -21.52 -8.78 4.80
N MET A 126 -20.35 -9.40 4.89
CA MET A 126 -20.05 -10.67 4.22
C MET A 126 -20.96 -11.80 4.71
N GLU A 127 -21.24 -11.88 6.01
CA GLU A 127 -22.17 -12.88 6.57
C GLU A 127 -23.62 -12.64 6.10
N LYS A 128 -24.07 -11.38 6.03
CA LYS A 128 -25.40 -11.04 5.47
C LYS A 128 -25.50 -11.43 4.00
N ARG A 129 -24.51 -11.04 3.18
CA ARG A 129 -24.46 -11.37 1.74
C ARG A 129 -24.39 -12.88 1.50
N ALA A 130 -23.64 -13.62 2.31
CA ALA A 130 -23.57 -15.08 2.22
C ALA A 130 -24.95 -15.74 2.50
N LYS A 131 -25.67 -15.27 3.53
CA LYS A 131 -27.01 -15.76 3.85
C LYS A 131 -28.02 -15.46 2.74
N GLU A 132 -27.94 -14.29 2.11
CA GLU A 132 -28.81 -13.92 0.98
C GLU A 132 -28.53 -14.76 -0.25
N LEU A 133 -27.25 -14.97 -0.60
CA LEU A 133 -26.84 -15.85 -1.69
C LEU A 133 -27.29 -17.30 -1.45
N GLU A 134 -27.22 -17.81 -0.22
CA GLU A 134 -27.69 -19.15 0.11
C GLU A 134 -29.22 -19.27 -0.05
N LYS A 135 -29.97 -18.25 0.40
CA LYS A 135 -31.43 -18.19 0.20
C LYS A 135 -31.79 -18.10 -1.28
N ALA A 136 -31.08 -17.29 -2.07
CA ALA A 136 -31.28 -17.16 -3.51
C ALA A 136 -30.98 -18.48 -4.24
N LYS A 137 -29.86 -19.14 -3.92
CA LYS A 137 -29.51 -20.46 -4.46
C LYS A 137 -30.58 -21.51 -4.15
N LYS A 138 -31.09 -21.55 -2.91
CA LYS A 138 -32.19 -22.47 -2.53
C LYS A 138 -33.49 -22.17 -3.29
N LYS A 139 -33.81 -20.91 -3.58
CA LYS A 139 -34.99 -20.54 -4.39
C LYS A 139 -34.78 -20.95 -5.86
N ALA A 140 -33.63 -20.62 -6.44
CA ALA A 140 -33.29 -20.95 -7.82
C ALA A 140 -33.24 -22.48 -8.06
N GLU A 141 -32.73 -23.26 -7.11
CA GLU A 141 -32.71 -24.72 -7.23
C GLU A 141 -34.13 -25.32 -7.15
N LYS A 142 -35.00 -24.78 -6.30
CA LYS A 142 -36.42 -25.17 -6.25
C LYS A 142 -37.13 -24.85 -7.56
N GLU A 143 -36.83 -23.71 -8.17
CA GLU A 143 -37.41 -23.29 -9.44
C GLU A 143 -36.90 -24.12 -10.63
N ARG A 144 -35.59 -24.37 -10.72
CA ARG A 144 -35.02 -25.32 -11.70
C ARG A 144 -35.64 -26.71 -11.56
N LYS A 145 -35.79 -27.24 -10.34
CA LYS A 145 -36.45 -28.53 -10.11
C LYS A 145 -37.92 -28.56 -10.55
N LYS A 146 -38.64 -27.43 -10.47
CA LYS A 146 -40.01 -27.33 -10.99
C LYS A 146 -40.02 -27.28 -12.53
N GLN A 147 -39.17 -26.45 -13.13
CA GLN A 147 -39.04 -26.34 -14.58
C GLN A 147 -38.59 -27.66 -15.22
N GLU A 148 -37.62 -28.36 -14.63
CA GLU A 148 -37.17 -29.68 -15.12
C GLU A 148 -38.29 -30.75 -15.02
N LYS A 149 -39.16 -30.68 -14.00
CA LYS A 149 -40.33 -31.57 -13.90
C LYS A 149 -41.40 -31.24 -14.94
N GLU A 150 -41.64 -29.96 -15.23
CA GLU A 150 -42.57 -29.56 -16.31
C GLU A 150 -42.04 -29.93 -17.69
N ILE A 151 -40.76 -29.69 -17.97
CA ILE A 151 -40.12 -30.07 -19.24
C ILE A 151 -40.16 -31.59 -19.41
N LYS A 152 -39.87 -32.37 -18.36
CA LYS A 152 -40.02 -33.84 -18.42
C LYS A 152 -41.46 -34.29 -18.68
N LYS A 153 -42.45 -33.62 -18.10
CA LYS A 153 -43.87 -33.92 -18.38
C LYS A 153 -44.26 -33.57 -19.81
N LYS A 154 -43.82 -32.41 -20.32
CA LYS A 154 -44.07 -31.99 -21.71
C LYS A 154 -43.39 -32.94 -22.71
N MET A 155 -42.12 -33.28 -22.49
CA MET A 155 -41.41 -34.25 -23.35
C MET A 155 -42.00 -35.66 -23.26
N ALA A 156 -42.52 -36.10 -22.12
CA ALA A 156 -43.20 -37.40 -22.00
C ALA A 156 -44.57 -37.40 -22.72
N ALA A 157 -45.30 -36.28 -22.67
CA ALA A 157 -46.55 -36.12 -23.41
C ALA A 157 -46.30 -36.04 -24.93
N GLU A 158 -45.27 -35.32 -25.35
CA GLU A 158 -44.89 -35.20 -26.76
C GLU A 158 -44.33 -36.51 -27.33
N LYS A 159 -43.58 -37.30 -26.54
CA LYS A 159 -43.17 -38.65 -26.93
C LYS A 159 -44.36 -39.61 -27.06
N LYS A 160 -45.38 -39.52 -26.20
CA LYS A 160 -46.60 -40.30 -26.34
C LYS A 160 -47.44 -39.86 -27.56
N ALA A 161 -47.48 -38.57 -27.85
CA ALA A 161 -48.15 -38.06 -29.05
C ALA A 161 -47.41 -38.44 -30.34
N LYS A 162 -46.06 -38.49 -30.33
CA LYS A 162 -45.26 -39.00 -31.45
C LYS A 162 -45.35 -40.52 -31.61
N GLU A 163 -45.43 -41.31 -30.53
CA GLU A 163 -45.70 -42.76 -30.64
C GLU A 163 -47.13 -43.10 -31.11
N GLU A 164 -48.12 -42.21 -30.89
CA GLU A 164 -49.45 -42.34 -31.51
C GLU A 164 -49.50 -41.82 -32.95
N ALA A 165 -48.67 -40.84 -33.32
CA ALA A 165 -48.54 -40.36 -34.69
C ALA A 165 -47.75 -41.35 -35.58
N ASP A 166 -46.67 -41.96 -35.08
CA ASP A 166 -45.92 -43.01 -35.80
C ASP A 166 -46.71 -44.32 -35.94
N LYS A 167 -47.77 -44.54 -35.16
CA LYS A 167 -48.75 -45.62 -35.40
C LYS A 167 -49.87 -45.26 -36.38
N LYS A 168 -49.93 -44.01 -36.83
CA LYS A 168 -50.90 -43.51 -37.82
C LYS A 168 -50.26 -43.08 -39.15
N ASP A 169 -48.94 -43.04 -39.23
CA ASP A 169 -48.18 -42.60 -40.43
C ASP A 169 -47.36 -43.73 -41.09
N GLU A 170 -47.70 -45.00 -40.81
CA GLU A 170 -47.30 -46.16 -41.63
C GLU A 170 -48.39 -46.54 -42.67
N GLU A 171 -49.31 -45.61 -42.97
CA GLU A 171 -50.31 -45.77 -44.04
C GLU A 171 -50.66 -44.42 -44.71
N LYS A 172 -49.66 -43.61 -45.09
CA LYS A 172 -49.75 -42.67 -46.23
C LYS A 172 -48.40 -42.00 -46.54
N LYS A 173 -47.62 -42.68 -47.39
CA LYS A 173 -46.54 -42.05 -48.18
C LYS A 173 -47.07 -41.76 -49.59
N GLU A 174 -46.48 -40.73 -50.21
CA GLU A 174 -46.67 -40.15 -51.56
C GLU A 174 -47.67 -38.98 -51.64
N GLY A 175 -47.31 -37.75 -52.00
CA GLY A 175 -46.05 -37.14 -52.44
C GLY A 175 -46.27 -35.65 -52.82
N GLU A 176 -45.16 -34.90 -52.95
CA GLU A 176 -44.91 -33.70 -53.80
C GLU A 176 -45.85 -32.46 -53.69
N THR A 177 -45.41 -31.20 -53.54
CA THR A 177 -44.46 -30.35 -54.32
C THR A 177 -44.40 -28.98 -53.58
N GLU A 178 -43.22 -28.40 -53.30
CA GLU A 178 -42.51 -27.33 -54.05
C GLU A 178 -43.25 -25.97 -54.22
N ASN A 179 -42.85 -24.92 -53.47
CA ASN A 179 -42.06 -23.75 -53.92
C ASN A 179 -42.38 -22.37 -53.26
N LYS A 180 -41.30 -21.57 -53.09
CA LYS A 180 -41.14 -20.08 -53.08
C LYS A 180 -41.53 -19.21 -51.87
N GLU A 181 -40.53 -18.51 -51.30
CA GLU A 181 -40.21 -17.04 -51.39
C GLU A 181 -41.20 -16.21 -50.53
N ASP A 182 -40.82 -15.29 -49.63
CA ASP A 182 -39.86 -14.20 -49.79
C ASP A 182 -39.49 -13.57 -48.40
N GLU A 183 -38.33 -12.92 -48.35
CA GLU A 183 -37.75 -12.08 -47.29
C GLU A 183 -38.44 -10.67 -47.24
N PRO A 184 -37.96 -9.57 -46.58
CA PRO A 184 -36.76 -9.31 -45.73
C PRO A 184 -37.01 -8.37 -44.49
N MET A 185 -35.89 -8.02 -43.80
CA MET A 185 -35.60 -6.71 -43.16
C MET A 185 -36.32 -6.33 -41.84
N GLU A 186 -35.78 -5.60 -40.84
CA GLU A 186 -34.51 -4.90 -40.59
C GLU A 186 -34.53 -4.41 -39.11
N LYS A 187 -33.34 -4.17 -38.49
CA LYS A 187 -33.05 -3.15 -37.43
C LYS A 187 -33.73 -3.30 -36.03
N LYS A 188 -33.18 -2.88 -34.88
CA LYS A 188 -31.96 -2.18 -34.40
C LYS A 188 -32.03 -2.17 -32.85
N GLU A 189 -30.91 -1.86 -32.18
CA GLU A 189 -30.82 -1.24 -30.82
C GLU A 189 -31.28 -2.10 -29.61
N GLU A 190 -30.71 -2.06 -28.41
CA GLU A 190 -29.77 -1.14 -27.77
C GLU A 190 -29.11 -1.86 -26.57
N ALA A 191 -27.83 -1.60 -26.33
CA ALA A 191 -27.13 -1.98 -25.13
C ALA A 191 -27.26 -0.84 -24.10
N GLU A 192 -28.11 -1.03 -23.09
CA GLU A 192 -28.22 -0.12 -21.96
C GLU A 192 -27.46 -0.73 -20.78
N LYS A 193 -26.30 -0.14 -20.48
CA LYS A 193 -25.45 -0.49 -19.34
C LYS A 193 -25.28 0.76 -18.47
N GLU A 194 -25.92 0.69 -17.32
CA GLU A 194 -25.50 1.18 -15.99
C GLU A 194 -24.91 2.59 -15.87
N GLU A 195 -25.66 3.43 -15.16
CA GLU A 195 -25.26 4.12 -13.91
C GLU A 195 -23.91 4.84 -13.90
N LYS A 196 -23.97 6.18 -13.91
CA LYS A 196 -23.30 6.98 -12.87
C LYS A 196 -23.96 8.36 -12.73
N GLU A 197 -25.02 8.37 -11.91
CA GLU A 197 -25.53 9.52 -11.18
C GLU A 197 -24.70 9.69 -9.90
N GLU A 198 -24.44 10.95 -9.53
CA GLU A 198 -24.23 11.46 -8.16
C GLU A 198 -23.00 11.04 -7.31
N GLU A 199 -22.64 11.95 -6.38
CA GLU A 199 -21.48 12.02 -5.47
C GLU A 199 -20.17 12.50 -6.13
N GLU A 200 -19.60 13.69 -5.86
CA GLU A 200 -19.62 14.56 -4.67
C GLU A 200 -19.53 16.06 -5.08
N GLU A 201 -20.61 16.80 -4.84
CA GLU A 201 -20.54 18.16 -4.28
C GLU A 201 -20.30 17.99 -2.77
N GLU A 202 -19.06 18.13 -2.29
CA GLU A 202 -18.74 18.42 -0.88
C GLU A 202 -17.23 18.72 -0.76
N GLU A 203 -16.82 19.97 -1.01
CA GLU A 203 -15.70 20.62 -0.30
C GLU A 203 -15.70 22.13 -0.62
N GLU A 204 -16.85 22.77 -0.36
CA GLU A 204 -16.89 24.16 0.11
C GLU A 204 -17.21 24.06 1.61
N GLU A 205 -16.19 23.95 2.46
CA GLU A 205 -16.17 24.35 3.89
C GLU A 205 -14.85 23.87 4.55
N GLU A 206 -13.73 24.57 4.31
CA GLU A 206 -12.74 24.97 5.32
C GLU A 206 -11.68 25.95 4.77
#